data_AF-A0A9Q9ELU8-F1
#
_entry.id   AF-A0A9Q9ELU8-F1
#
_cell.length_a   1.000
_cell.length_b   1.000
_cell.length_c   1.000
_cell.angle_alpha   90.00
_cell.angle_beta   90.00
_cell.angle_gamma   90.00
#
_symmetry.space_group_name_H-M   'P 1'
#
loop_
_entity.id
_entity.type
_entity.pdbx_description
1 polymer ?
#
loop_
_entity_poly.entity_id
_entity_poly.type
_entity_poly.pdbx_seq_one_letter_code
_entity_poly.pdbx_strand_id
1 'polypeptide(L)'
;MSDSHNKPCTLCNTPRPVLVRCQIDESGKWHMVCPGECWRSVSGGQEDAKGFETQFPHYRYGGMWKNKHADGPLSAKKPGKVKRRQKEERAMKENTEEKLTGAKAEDTKDAD
;
A
#
# COMPACT_ATOMS: atom_id res chain seq x y z
N MET A 1 -12.02 -22.41 8.13
CA MET A 1 -11.47 -21.68 6.97
C MET A 1 -9.96 -21.75 7.05
N SER A 2 -9.31 -22.36 6.07
CA SER A 2 -7.91 -22.79 6.15
C SER A 2 -6.94 -21.63 5.96
N ASP A 3 -5.95 -21.58 6.85
CA ASP A 3 -4.88 -20.58 6.99
C ASP A 3 -3.84 -20.59 5.85
N SER A 4 -4.24 -21.01 4.63
CA SER A 4 -3.38 -21.43 3.52
C SER A 4 -2.54 -20.31 2.87
N HIS A 5 -2.65 -19.07 3.34
CA HIS A 5 -1.97 -17.91 2.75
C HIS A 5 -1.03 -17.19 3.74
N ASN A 6 -0.92 -17.68 4.97
CA ASN A 6 0.01 -17.11 5.94
C ASN A 6 1.44 -17.53 5.61
N LYS A 7 2.34 -16.55 5.55
CA LYS A 7 3.75 -16.82 5.32
C LYS A 7 4.39 -17.28 6.64
N PRO A 8 5.27 -18.30 6.61
CA PRO A 8 6.02 -18.69 7.80
C PRO A 8 7.06 -17.62 8.17
N CYS A 9 7.25 -17.42 9.47
CA CYS A 9 8.39 -16.68 10.00
C CYS A 9 9.70 -17.40 9.66
N THR A 10 10.74 -16.69 9.20
CA THR A 10 12.03 -17.31 8.87
C THR A 10 12.78 -17.85 10.08
N LEU A 11 12.47 -17.37 11.29
CA LEU A 11 13.14 -17.77 12.53
C LEU A 11 12.46 -18.93 13.25
N CYS A 12 11.15 -18.84 13.48
CA CYS A 12 10.39 -19.86 14.22
C CYS A 12 9.50 -20.74 13.34
N ASN A 13 9.52 -20.53 12.02
CA ASN A 13 8.74 -21.25 11.01
C ASN A 13 7.22 -21.26 11.23
N THR A 14 6.72 -20.46 12.17
CA THR A 14 5.30 -20.37 12.49
C THR A 14 4.60 -19.50 11.45
N PRO A 15 3.54 -19.99 10.78
CA PRO A 15 2.74 -19.19 9.87
C PRO A 15 2.00 -18.10 10.64
N ARG A 16 2.11 -16.84 10.21
CA ARG A 16 1.37 -15.73 10.80
C ARG A 16 0.76 -14.82 9.73
N PRO A 17 -0.40 -14.20 10.01
CA PRO A 17 -1.04 -13.28 9.07
C PRO A 17 -0.32 -11.93 8.98
N VAL A 18 0.52 -11.60 9.98
CA VAL A 18 1.31 -10.36 10.04
C VAL A 18 2.75 -10.71 10.36
N LEU A 19 3.68 -10.17 9.58
CA LEU A 19 5.13 -10.33 9.72
C LEU A 19 5.80 -8.96 9.54
N VAL A 20 7.02 -8.84 10.04
CA VAL A 20 7.93 -7.72 9.80
C VAL A 20 8.88 -8.14 8.70
N ARG A 21 9.00 -7.31 7.66
CA ARG A 21 10.03 -7.48 6.64
C ARG A 21 11.28 -6.75 7.13
N CYS A 22 12.39 -7.47 7.31
CA CYS A 22 13.66 -6.88 7.73
C CYS A 22 14.86 -7.57 7.06
N GLN A 23 15.96 -6.84 6.89
CA GLN A 23 17.28 -7.44 6.65
C GLN A 23 17.93 -7.63 8.01
N ILE A 24 18.61 -8.76 8.23
CA ILE A 24 19.26 -9.08 9.52
C ILE A 24 20.72 -9.51 9.35
N ASP A 25 21.14 -9.74 8.11
CA ASP A 25 22.42 -10.31 7.76
C ASP A 25 23.06 -9.53 6.61
N GLU A 26 24.37 -9.70 6.45
CA GLU A 26 25.18 -8.99 5.47
C GLU A 26 24.80 -9.34 4.02
N SER A 27 24.06 -10.43 3.78
CA SER A 27 23.60 -10.76 2.42
C SER A 27 22.56 -9.79 1.87
N GLY A 28 21.99 -8.93 2.72
CA GLY A 28 20.98 -7.94 2.33
C GLY A 28 19.65 -8.57 1.91
N LYS A 29 19.45 -9.86 2.21
CA LYS A 29 18.20 -10.57 1.92
C LYS A 29 17.11 -10.11 2.89
N TRP A 30 15.91 -9.95 2.32
CA TRP A 30 14.72 -9.61 3.11
C TRP A 30 14.14 -10.86 3.74
N HIS A 31 14.13 -10.89 5.06
CA HIS A 31 13.49 -11.89 5.88
C HIS A 31 12.11 -11.45 6.32
N MET A 32 11.28 -12.44 6.66
CA MET A 32 9.92 -12.23 7.16
C MET A 32 9.85 -12.80 8.57
N VAL A 33 9.77 -11.92 9.56
CA VAL A 33 9.91 -12.28 10.97
C VAL A 33 8.63 -11.96 11.72
N CYS A 34 8.20 -12.79 12.67
CA CYS A 34 6.98 -12.49 13.40
C CYS A 34 7.16 -11.31 14.39
N PRO A 35 6.16 -10.40 14.47
CA PRO A 35 6.15 -9.37 15.49
C PRO A 35 6.05 -10.04 16.87
N GLY A 36 6.97 -9.73 17.77
CA GLY A 36 7.05 -10.39 19.06
C GLY A 36 8.49 -10.75 19.41
N GLU A 37 8.73 -12.02 19.69
CA GLU A 37 10.02 -12.52 20.17
C GLU A 37 11.09 -12.53 19.08
N CYS A 38 10.77 -13.10 17.92
CA CYS A 38 11.73 -13.19 16.80
C CYS A 38 12.13 -11.82 16.25
N TRP A 39 11.23 -10.84 16.26
CA TRP A 39 11.58 -9.48 15.85
C TRP A 39 12.43 -8.78 16.92
N ARG A 40 12.06 -8.91 18.20
CA ARG A 40 12.85 -8.37 19.32
C ARG A 40 14.26 -8.95 19.37
N SER A 41 14.45 -10.22 19.00
CA SER A 41 15.78 -10.84 18.98
C SER A 41 16.70 -10.29 17.88
N VAL A 42 16.15 -9.80 16.77
CA VAL A 42 16.95 -9.27 15.64
C VAL A 42 17.08 -7.75 15.63
N SER A 43 16.18 -7.03 16.31
CA SER A 43 16.20 -5.57 16.35
C SER A 43 16.52 -5.00 17.74
N GLY A 44 16.66 -5.86 18.75
CA GLY A 44 16.71 -5.45 20.16
C GLY A 44 15.37 -4.90 20.68
N GLY A 45 14.29 -5.01 19.91
CA GLY A 45 12.99 -4.40 20.21
C GLY A 45 12.85 -2.94 19.79
N GLN A 46 13.80 -2.40 19.03
CA GLN A 46 13.75 -1.04 18.48
C GLN A 46 13.46 -1.06 16.98
N GLU A 47 12.71 -0.08 16.46
CA GLU A 47 12.16 -0.12 15.08
C GLU A 47 13.25 -0.10 13.98
N ASP A 48 14.42 0.49 14.26
CA ASP A 48 15.60 0.54 13.39
C ASP A 48 16.90 0.16 14.13
N ALA A 49 16.82 -0.69 15.16
CA ALA A 49 17.96 -0.95 16.05
C ALA A 49 18.64 0.34 16.57
N LYS A 50 17.87 1.43 16.72
CA LYS A 50 18.38 2.75 17.11
C LYS A 50 19.00 2.66 18.51
N GLY A 51 20.31 2.84 18.61
CA GLY A 51 21.11 2.63 19.82
C GLY A 51 21.75 1.23 19.96
N PHE A 52 21.43 0.32 19.04
CA PHE A 52 22.01 -1.02 18.92
C PHE A 52 22.70 -1.25 17.56
N GLU A 53 23.06 -0.18 16.85
CA GLU A 53 23.71 -0.23 15.54
C GLU A 53 25.02 -1.03 15.57
N THR A 54 25.72 -1.05 16.71
CA THR A 54 26.92 -1.88 16.91
C THR A 54 26.62 -3.36 17.07
N GLN A 55 25.43 -3.73 17.56
CA GLN A 55 25.01 -5.11 17.74
C GLN A 55 24.28 -5.66 16.51
N PHE A 56 23.59 -4.79 15.76
CA PHE A 56 22.85 -5.14 14.55
C PHE A 56 23.22 -4.23 13.37
N PRO A 57 24.48 -4.26 12.89
CA PRO A 57 24.97 -3.33 11.86
C PRO A 57 24.28 -3.50 10.51
N HIS A 58 23.76 -4.70 10.23
CA HIS A 58 23.08 -5.03 8.98
C HIS A 58 21.56 -4.99 9.10
N TYR A 59 21.02 -4.63 10.26
CA TYR A 59 19.58 -4.60 10.44
C TYR A 59 18.95 -3.44 9.68
N ARG A 60 18.00 -3.74 8.78
CA ARG A 60 17.22 -2.72 8.08
C ARG A 60 15.74 -3.04 8.11
N TYR A 61 14.94 -2.09 8.57
CA TYR A 61 13.50 -2.21 8.56
C TYR A 61 12.92 -2.02 7.15
N GLY A 62 12.08 -2.96 6.74
CA GLY A 62 11.44 -3.00 5.42
C GLY A 62 9.93 -2.83 5.47
N GLY A 63 9.35 -2.49 6.62
CA GLY A 63 7.91 -2.35 6.82
C GLY A 63 7.20 -3.63 7.23
N MET A 64 5.93 -3.51 7.61
CA MET A 64 5.07 -4.63 7.96
C MET A 64 4.53 -5.32 6.70
N TRP A 65 4.65 -6.65 6.68
CA TRP A 65 3.98 -7.52 5.73
C TRP A 65 2.69 -8.05 6.35
N LYS A 66 1.57 -7.93 5.64
CA LYS A 66 0.28 -8.49 6.05
C LYS A 66 -0.26 -9.38 4.95
N ASN A 67 -0.86 -10.49 5.33
CA ASN A 67 -1.56 -11.36 4.41
C ASN A 67 -2.80 -10.62 3.86
N LYS A 68 -2.82 -10.41 2.54
CA LYS A 68 -3.92 -9.70 1.85
C LYS A 68 -5.28 -10.39 2.01
N HIS A 69 -5.29 -11.67 2.36
CA HIS A 69 -6.49 -12.45 2.57
C HIS A 69 -7.00 -12.41 4.02
N ALA A 70 -6.21 -11.89 4.97
CA ALA A 70 -6.58 -11.88 6.39
C ALA A 70 -7.69 -10.86 6.70
N ASP A 71 -7.71 -9.72 6.01
CA ASP A 71 -8.69 -8.64 6.26
C ASP A 71 -9.92 -8.68 5.32
N GLY A 72 -10.12 -9.76 4.54
CA GLY A 72 -11.16 -9.79 3.50
C GLY A 72 -10.85 -8.82 2.35
N PRO A 73 -11.79 -8.57 1.41
CA PRO A 73 -11.53 -7.70 0.26
C PRO A 73 -11.51 -6.23 0.70
N LEU A 74 -10.46 -5.81 1.42
CA LEU A 74 -10.09 -4.41 1.57
C LEU A 74 -9.50 -3.94 0.24
N SER A 75 -10.38 -3.88 -0.76
CA SER A 75 -10.06 -3.24 -2.01
C SER A 75 -9.89 -1.76 -1.71
N ALA A 76 -8.65 -1.30 -1.71
CA ALA A 76 -8.33 0.08 -2.05
C ALA A 76 -8.89 0.49 -3.44
N LYS A 77 -9.50 -0.46 -4.19
CA LYS A 77 -10.35 -0.16 -5.33
C LYS A 77 -11.55 0.65 -4.86
N LYS A 78 -11.65 1.87 -5.39
CA LYS A 78 -12.85 2.70 -5.29
C LYS A 78 -14.09 1.84 -5.58
N PRO A 79 -15.11 1.87 -4.70
CA PRO A 79 -16.36 1.15 -4.93
C PRO A 79 -16.91 1.49 -6.32
N GLY A 80 -17.46 0.49 -7.02
CA GLY A 80 -17.96 0.67 -8.39
C GLY A 80 -18.96 1.83 -8.54
N LYS A 81 -19.80 2.05 -7.51
CA LYS A 81 -20.72 3.18 -7.41
C LYS A 81 -20.00 4.54 -7.47
N VAL A 82 -18.88 4.68 -6.78
CA VAL A 82 -18.06 5.91 -6.77
C VAL A 82 -17.41 6.12 -8.14
N LYS A 83 -16.91 5.06 -8.77
CA LYS A 83 -16.32 5.13 -10.12
C LYS A 83 -17.35 5.58 -11.17
N ARG A 84 -18.60 5.09 -11.08
CA ARG A 84 -19.66 5.43 -12.03
C ARG A 84 -20.09 6.90 -11.91
N ARG A 85 -20.33 7.36 -10.67
CA ARG A 85 -20.66 8.77 -10.39
C ARG A 85 -19.60 9.74 -10.94
N GLN A 86 -18.32 9.47 -10.71
CA GLN A 86 -17.25 10.36 -11.21
C GLN A 86 -17.16 10.37 -12.74
N LYS A 87 -17.51 9.26 -13.41
CA LYS A 87 -17.56 9.22 -14.88
C LYS A 87 -18.71 10.07 -15.42
N GLU A 88 -19.88 9.98 -14.79
CA GLU A 88 -21.07 10.79 -15.13
C GLU A 88 -20.80 12.30 -14.90
N GLU A 89 -20.20 12.66 -13.75
CA GLU A 89 -19.84 14.05 -13.44
C GLU A 89 -18.81 14.63 -14.44
N ARG A 90 -17.85 13.82 -14.92
CA ARG A 90 -16.89 14.27 -15.94
C ARG A 90 -17.55 14.46 -17.30
N ALA A 91 -18.40 13.51 -17.72
CA ALA A 91 -19.12 13.61 -18.99
C ALA A 91 -20.04 14.82 -19.03
N MET A 92 -20.70 15.15 -17.91
CA MET A 92 -21.55 16.34 -17.80
C MET A 92 -20.74 17.63 -17.91
N LYS A 93 -19.54 17.70 -17.30
CA LYS A 93 -18.65 18.87 -17.41
C LYS A 93 -18.16 19.07 -18.84
N GLU A 94 -17.69 18.02 -19.49
CA GLU A 94 -17.23 18.05 -20.88
C GLU A 94 -18.34 18.56 -21.82
N ASN A 95 -19.56 18.03 -21.67
CA ASN A 95 -20.71 18.46 -22.46
C ASN A 95 -21.11 19.93 -22.17
N THR A 96 -20.99 20.38 -20.93
CA THR A 96 -21.27 21.77 -20.55
C THR A 96 -20.21 22.72 -21.11
N GLU A 97 -18.94 22.33 -21.09
CA GLU A 97 -17.83 23.10 -21.65
C GLU A 97 -17.95 23.20 -23.18
N GLU A 98 -18.27 22.11 -23.88
CA GLU A 98 -18.52 22.14 -25.34
C GLU A 98 -19.70 23.05 -25.71
N LYS A 99 -20.74 23.09 -24.88
CA LYS A 99 -21.92 23.95 -25.11
C LYS A 99 -21.59 25.43 -24.88
N LEU A 100 -20.72 25.74 -23.92
CA LEU A 100 -20.26 27.10 -23.62
C LEU A 100 -19.24 27.62 -24.65
N THR A 101 -18.38 26.75 -25.21
CA THR A 101 -17.43 27.13 -26.26
C THR A 101 -18.12 27.29 -27.61
N GLY A 102 -19.12 26.45 -27.92
CA GLY A 102 -19.95 26.57 -29.12
C GLY A 102 -20.79 27.85 -29.16
N ALA A 103 -21.38 28.26 -28.04
CA ALA A 103 -22.18 29.49 -27.95
C ALA A 103 -21.36 30.77 -28.12
N LYS A 104 -20.02 30.74 -27.95
CA LYS A 104 -19.14 31.90 -28.09
C LYS A 104 -18.65 32.14 -29.52
N ALA A 105 -18.87 31.16 -30.42
CA ALA A 105 -18.47 31.26 -31.83
C ALA A 105 -19.55 31.89 -32.73
N GLU A 106 -20.79 32.05 -32.25
CA GLU A 106 -21.90 32.60 -33.04
C GLU A 106 -22.05 34.13 -32.93
N ASP A 107 -21.44 34.79 -31.93
CA ASP A 107 -21.73 36.21 -31.61
C ASP A 107 -20.83 37.25 -32.33
N THR A 108 -19.85 36.83 -33.15
CA THR A 108 -18.90 37.76 -33.83
C THR A 108 -19.22 38.02 -35.31
N LYS A 109 -20.45 37.76 -35.79
CA LYS A 109 -20.76 37.80 -37.23
C LYS A 109 -21.60 38.98 -37.74
N ASP A 110 -22.07 39.87 -36.87
CA ASP A 110 -22.93 41.01 -37.26
C ASP A 110 -22.36 42.37 -36.82
N ALA A 111 -21.13 42.67 -37.23
CA ALA A 111 -20.57 44.02 -37.18
C ALA A 111 -20.06 44.42 -38.58
N ASP A 112 -20.99 44.73 -39.49
CA ASP A 112 -20.78 45.60 -40.65
C ASP A 112 -22.05 46.45 -40.87
#